data_AF-A0AA96YTW2-F1
#
_entry.id   AF-A0AA96YTW2-F1
#
_cell.length_a   1.000
_cell.length_b   1.000
_cell.length_c   1.000
_cell.angle_alpha   90.00
_cell.angle_beta   90.00
_cell.angle_gamma   90.00
#
_symmetry.space_group_name_H-M   'P 1'
#
loop_
_entity.id
_entity.type
_entity.pdbx_description
1 polymer ?
#
loop_
_entity_poly.entity_id
_entity_poly.type
_entity_poly.pdbx_seq_one_letter_code
_entity_poly.pdbx_strand_id
1 'polypeptide(L)'
;MLTESDVGRLMYRLQRLAERAPEVDRARHRACVRGMRAALDAVAEGLPLEGMRDVLAAEIMLPVPKRTQAEREKLTAPAGATTIQHKIIERLNAGHRTGAIMEELRVTKRMIYAARQLCREADNVDEQDADSD
;
A
#
# COMPACT_ATOMS: atom_id res chain seq x y z
N MET A 1 5.73 11.72 -28.93
CA MET A 1 5.98 12.45 -27.66
C MET A 1 5.34 11.64 -26.54
N LEU A 2 6.04 11.43 -25.43
CA LEU A 2 5.44 10.81 -24.23
C LEU A 2 4.55 11.86 -23.54
N THR A 3 3.32 11.48 -23.19
CA THR A 3 2.43 12.33 -22.38
C THR A 3 2.60 12.04 -20.89
N GLU A 4 2.17 12.95 -20.01
CA GLU A 4 2.12 12.70 -18.56
C GLU A 4 1.31 11.44 -18.22
N SER A 5 0.22 11.19 -18.96
CA SER A 5 -0.57 9.96 -18.84
C SER A 5 0.23 8.71 -19.19
N ASP A 6 1.13 8.77 -20.16
CA ASP A 6 2.01 7.66 -20.52
C ASP A 6 3.06 7.41 -19.42
N VAL A 7 3.62 8.47 -18.85
CA VAL A 7 4.54 8.39 -17.71
C VAL A 7 3.85 7.77 -16.50
N GLY A 8 2.64 8.21 -16.16
CA GLY A 8 1.84 7.63 -15.07
C GLY A 8 1.56 6.13 -15.29
N ARG A 9 1.22 5.72 -16.52
CA ARG A 9 1.03 4.31 -16.87
C ARG A 9 2.31 3.49 -16.74
N LEU A 10 3.46 4.04 -17.14
CA LEU A 10 4.76 3.38 -16.99
C LEU A 10 5.13 3.21 -15.50
N MET A 11 4.96 4.25 -14.69
CA MET A 11 5.20 4.20 -13.25
C MET A 11 4.31 3.17 -12.54
N TYR A 12 3.04 3.07 -12.92
CA TYR A 12 2.15 2.04 -12.42
C TYR A 12 2.60 0.63 -12.79
N ARG A 13 3.07 0.41 -14.03
CA ARG A 13 3.61 -0.88 -14.47
C ARG A 13 4.88 -1.26 -13.71
N LEU A 14 5.80 -0.31 -13.52
CA LEU A 14 7.02 -0.52 -12.75
C LEU A 14 6.72 -0.89 -11.30
N GLN A 15 5.75 -0.23 -10.65
CA GLN A 15 5.29 -0.62 -9.32
C GLN A 15 4.78 -2.07 -9.29
N ARG A 16 3.96 -2.48 -10.27
CA ARG A 16 3.46 -3.86 -10.33
C ARG A 16 4.55 -4.89 -10.55
N LEU A 17 5.57 -4.56 -11.35
CA LEU A 17 6.73 -5.42 -11.55
C LEU A 17 7.56 -5.55 -10.27
N ALA A 18 7.78 -4.43 -9.56
CA ALA A 18 8.44 -4.44 -8.26
C ALA A 18 7.71 -5.35 -7.27
N GLU A 19 6.38 -5.25 -7.17
CA GLU A 19 5.58 -6.08 -6.26
C GLU A 19 5.59 -7.58 -6.62
N ARG A 20 5.71 -7.92 -7.90
CA ARG A 20 5.76 -9.30 -8.40
C ARG A 20 7.16 -9.92 -8.38
N ALA A 21 8.19 -9.13 -8.10
CA ALA A 21 9.56 -9.61 -8.04
C ALA A 21 9.76 -10.66 -6.94
N PRO A 22 10.77 -11.53 -7.07
CA PRO A 22 11.22 -12.41 -5.99
C PRO A 22 11.44 -11.62 -4.69
N GLU A 23 11.20 -12.25 -3.54
CA GLU A 23 11.28 -11.57 -2.23
C GLU A 23 12.63 -10.90 -1.97
N VAL A 24 13.72 -11.52 -2.42
CA VAL A 24 15.09 -11.01 -2.32
C VAL A 24 15.31 -9.70 -3.10
N ASP A 25 14.61 -9.51 -4.21
CA ASP A 25 14.77 -8.34 -5.08
C ASP A 25 13.69 -7.27 -4.87
N ARG A 26 12.57 -7.64 -4.24
CA ARG A 26 11.39 -6.76 -4.07
C ARG A 26 11.73 -5.47 -3.34
N ALA A 27 12.58 -5.53 -2.32
CA ALA A 27 13.00 -4.34 -1.57
C ALA A 27 13.77 -3.36 -2.46
N ARG A 28 14.75 -3.86 -3.24
CA ARG A 28 15.52 -3.06 -4.19
C ARG A 28 14.62 -2.45 -5.26
N HIS A 29 13.73 -3.25 -5.86
CA HIS A 29 12.83 -2.74 -6.90
C HIS A 29 11.86 -1.67 -6.37
N ARG A 30 11.36 -1.80 -5.14
CA ARG A 30 10.55 -0.76 -4.50
C ARG A 30 11.33 0.53 -4.28
N ALA A 31 12.59 0.43 -3.84
CA ALA A 31 13.47 1.60 -3.67
C ALA A 31 13.69 2.33 -5.01
N CYS A 32 13.93 1.59 -6.10
CA CYS A 32 14.03 2.18 -7.44
C CYS A 32 12.74 2.91 -7.86
N VAL A 33 11.55 2.32 -7.63
CA VAL A 33 10.28 2.95 -7.99
C VAL A 33 10.00 4.20 -7.15
N ARG A 34 10.34 4.20 -5.85
CA ARG A 34 10.27 5.40 -5.01
C ARG A 34 11.18 6.51 -5.52
N GLY A 35 12.46 6.20 -5.76
CA GLY A 35 13.43 7.18 -6.26
C GLY A 35 13.01 7.77 -7.60
N MET A 36 12.43 6.97 -8.49
CA MET A 36 11.87 7.46 -9.76
C MET A 36 10.66 8.39 -9.55
N ARG A 37 9.78 8.12 -8.57
CA ARG A 37 8.68 9.05 -8.25
C ARG A 37 9.20 10.36 -7.72
N ALA A 38 10.08 10.32 -6.72
CA ALA A 38 10.64 11.51 -6.11
C ALA A 38 11.42 12.36 -7.13
N ALA A 39 12.10 11.74 -8.09
CA ALA A 39 12.73 12.46 -9.20
C ALA A 39 11.73 13.14 -10.13
N LEU A 40 10.57 12.51 -10.42
CA LEU A 40 9.50 13.11 -11.21
C LEU A 40 8.84 14.27 -10.46
N ASP A 41 8.62 14.13 -9.16
CA ASP A 41 8.08 15.17 -8.29
C ASP A 41 9.05 16.38 -8.25
N ALA A 42 10.36 16.13 -8.11
CA ALA A 42 11.38 17.16 -8.18
C ALA A 42 11.43 17.90 -9.54
N VAL A 43 11.19 17.20 -10.66
CA VAL A 43 11.05 17.84 -11.98
C VAL A 43 9.84 18.76 -12.02
N ALA A 44 8.70 18.29 -11.50
CA ALA A 44 7.47 19.07 -11.46
C ALA A 44 7.63 20.33 -10.58
N GLU A 45 8.44 20.25 -9.54
CA GLU A 45 8.80 21.37 -8.66
C GLU A 45 9.88 22.29 -9.25
N GLY A 46 10.42 21.97 -10.42
CA GLY A 46 11.40 22.80 -11.13
C GLY A 46 12.83 22.72 -10.54
N LEU A 47 13.16 21.64 -9.83
CA LEU A 47 14.52 21.45 -9.30
C LEU A 47 15.54 21.30 -10.43
N PRO A 48 16.78 21.81 -10.23
CA PRO A 48 17.87 21.55 -11.17
C PRO A 48 18.23 20.05 -11.17
N LEU A 49 18.86 19.60 -12.26
CA LEU A 49 19.22 18.20 -12.47
C LEU A 49 20.05 17.61 -11.32
N GLU A 50 20.93 18.41 -10.70
CA GLU A 50 21.72 18.01 -9.54
C GLU A 50 20.83 17.74 -8.32
N GLY A 51 19.86 18.61 -8.04
CA GLY A 51 18.89 18.42 -6.95
C GLY A 51 18.00 17.19 -7.19
N MET A 52 17.59 16.94 -8.43
CA MET A 52 16.87 15.71 -8.77
C MET A 52 17.70 14.45 -8.52
N ARG A 53 19.00 14.49 -8.87
CA ARG A 53 19.92 13.36 -8.64
C ARG A 53 20.06 13.08 -7.16
N ASP A 54 20.15 14.12 -6.34
CA ASP A 54 20.33 13.98 -4.90
C ASP A 54 19.05 13.44 -4.23
N VAL A 55 17.87 13.89 -4.65
CA VAL A 55 16.57 13.35 -4.21
C VAL A 55 16.43 11.86 -4.58
N LEU A 56 16.79 11.50 -5.82
CA LEU A 56 16.77 10.11 -6.27
C LEU A 56 17.75 9.23 -5.49
N ALA A 57 18.97 9.72 -5.24
CA ALA A 57 19.97 9.00 -4.47
C ALA A 57 19.51 8.80 -3.01
N ALA A 58 18.95 9.84 -2.38
CA ALA A 58 18.40 9.77 -1.04
C ALA A 58 17.33 8.67 -0.95
N GLU A 59 16.35 8.67 -1.85
CA GLU A 59 15.25 7.70 -1.82
C GLU A 59 15.68 6.25 -2.09
N ILE A 60 16.73 6.04 -2.89
CA ILE A 60 17.28 4.70 -3.17
C ILE A 60 18.11 4.19 -1.98
N MET A 61 18.86 5.08 -1.33
CA MET A 61 19.74 4.75 -0.20
C MET A 61 18.97 4.62 1.12
N LEU A 62 17.84 5.30 1.26
CA LEU A 62 17.01 5.22 2.45
C LEU A 62 16.50 3.78 2.63
N PRO A 63 16.73 3.16 3.81
CA PRO A 63 16.18 1.85 4.09
C PRO A 63 14.68 1.93 3.82
N VAL A 64 14.19 1.04 2.95
CA VAL A 64 12.75 0.91 2.73
C VAL A 64 12.14 0.81 4.11
N PRO A 65 11.20 1.70 4.52
CA PRO A 65 10.48 1.46 5.75
C PRO A 65 9.84 0.10 5.54
N LYS A 66 10.42 -0.92 6.19
CA LYS A 66 9.73 -2.17 6.41
C LYS A 66 8.58 -1.67 7.22
N ARG A 67 7.42 -1.41 6.59
CA ARG A 67 6.17 -1.29 7.32
C ARG A 67 6.13 -2.56 8.13
N THR A 68 6.54 -2.44 9.38
CA THR A 68 6.50 -3.54 10.30
C THR A 68 5.03 -3.90 10.37
N GLN A 69 4.73 -5.13 10.69
CA GLN A 69 3.34 -5.53 10.85
C GLN A 69 2.57 -4.60 11.81
N ALA A 70 3.29 -3.92 12.72
CA ALA A 70 2.81 -2.90 13.63
C ALA A 70 2.40 -1.56 12.98
N GLU A 71 2.88 -1.22 11.78
CA GLU A 71 2.54 0.02 11.04
C GLU A 71 1.42 -0.18 10.00
N ARG A 72 0.86 -1.40 9.89
CA ARG A 72 -0.42 -1.56 9.19
C ARG A 72 -1.50 -1.06 10.14
N GLU A 73 -2.23 -0.02 9.74
CA GLU A 73 -3.45 0.41 10.41
C GLU A 73 -4.22 -0.83 10.86
N LYS A 74 -4.43 -0.95 12.18
CA LYS A 74 -5.22 -2.04 12.74
C LYS A 74 -6.63 -1.84 12.23
N LEU A 75 -7.13 -2.80 11.48
CA LEU A 75 -8.50 -2.80 11.01
C LEU A 75 -9.41 -3.06 12.21
N THR A 76 -10.39 -2.18 12.42
CA THR A 76 -11.44 -2.39 13.43
C THR A 76 -12.65 -3.01 12.75
N ALA A 77 -13.19 -4.07 13.34
CA ALA A 77 -14.44 -4.66 12.84
C ALA A 77 -15.62 -3.84 13.37
N PRO A 78 -16.54 -3.37 12.52
CA PRO A 78 -17.72 -2.64 12.97
C PRO A 78 -18.67 -3.56 13.73
N ALA A 79 -19.53 -2.99 14.58
CA ALA A 79 -20.43 -3.73 15.47
C ALA A 79 -21.39 -4.71 14.75
N GLY A 80 -21.67 -4.49 13.46
CA GLY A 80 -22.51 -5.37 12.62
C GLY A 80 -21.76 -6.47 11.87
N ALA A 81 -20.44 -6.62 12.07
CA ALA A 81 -19.66 -7.61 11.34
C ALA A 81 -20.00 -9.05 11.75
N THR A 82 -20.06 -9.94 10.77
CA THR A 82 -20.26 -11.38 11.03
C THR A 82 -19.05 -12.00 11.73
N THR A 83 -19.25 -13.12 12.42
CA THR A 83 -18.17 -13.84 13.11
C THR A 83 -17.02 -14.24 12.18
N ILE A 84 -17.31 -14.56 10.92
CA ILE A 84 -16.26 -14.85 9.92
C ILE A 84 -15.47 -13.60 9.56
N GLN A 85 -16.13 -12.44 9.40
CA GLN A 85 -15.44 -11.17 9.13
C GLN A 85 -14.53 -10.76 10.28
N HIS A 86 -14.97 -10.92 11.53
CA HIS A 86 -14.12 -10.71 12.71
C HIS A 86 -12.85 -11.56 12.66
N LYS A 87 -12.98 -12.88 12.42
CA LYS A 87 -11.82 -13.78 12.32
C LYS A 87 -10.88 -13.42 11.16
N ILE A 88 -11.42 -12.99 10.03
CA ILE A 88 -10.60 -12.51 8.90
C ILE A 88 -9.80 -11.27 9.32
N ILE A 89 -10.45 -10.29 9.97
CA ILE A 89 -9.84 -9.03 10.41
C ILE A 89 -8.75 -9.28 11.45
N GLU A 90 -9.01 -10.16 12.43
CA GLU A 90 -8.01 -10.59 13.41
C GLU A 90 -6.77 -11.17 12.74
N ARG A 91 -6.94 -12.08 11.76
CA ARG A 91 -5.81 -12.68 11.03
C ARG A 91 -5.07 -11.67 10.15
N LEU A 92 -5.79 -10.70 9.58
CA LEU A 92 -5.18 -9.59 8.82
C LEU A 92 -4.32 -8.70 9.72
N ASN A 93 -4.82 -8.35 10.92
CA ASN A 93 -4.09 -7.57 11.92
C ASN A 93 -2.90 -8.34 12.50
N ALA A 94 -3.04 -9.66 12.66
CA ALA A 94 -1.97 -10.59 12.98
C ALA A 94 -1.04 -10.88 11.78
N GLY A 95 -1.18 -10.16 10.67
CA GLY A 95 -0.22 -10.13 9.55
C GLY A 95 -0.20 -11.37 8.66
N HIS A 96 -1.17 -12.27 8.82
CA HIS A 96 -1.26 -13.46 7.99
C HIS A 96 -1.44 -13.09 6.51
N ARG A 97 -0.80 -13.87 5.62
CA ARG A 97 -0.97 -13.72 4.17
C ARG A 97 -2.36 -14.18 3.76
N THR A 98 -2.97 -13.52 2.77
CA THR A 98 -4.32 -13.86 2.27
C THR A 98 -4.50 -15.34 1.95
N GLY A 99 -3.50 -16.00 1.36
CA GLY A 99 -3.56 -17.44 1.09
C GLY A 99 -3.71 -18.29 2.36
N ALA A 100 -2.92 -18.00 3.40
CA ALA A 100 -3.01 -18.70 4.67
C ALA A 100 -4.37 -18.49 5.35
N ILE A 101 -4.94 -17.28 5.26
CA ILE A 101 -6.27 -16.99 5.80
C ILE A 101 -7.36 -17.78 5.05
N MET A 102 -7.25 -17.89 3.71
CA MET A 102 -8.19 -18.66 2.89
C MET A 102 -8.17 -20.15 3.26
N GLU A 103 -6.98 -20.72 3.44
CA GLU A 103 -6.81 -22.13 3.83
C GLU A 103 -7.31 -22.39 5.25
N GLU A 104 -6.94 -21.53 6.20
CA GLU A 104 -7.29 -21.70 7.62
C GLU A 104 -8.79 -21.54 7.87
N LEU A 105 -9.39 -20.48 7.33
CA LEU A 105 -10.79 -20.15 7.58
C LEU A 105 -11.75 -20.76 6.53
N ARG A 106 -11.21 -21.46 5.51
CA ARG A 106 -11.96 -21.99 4.36
C ARG A 106 -12.80 -20.92 3.67
N VAL A 107 -12.27 -19.72 3.55
CA VAL A 107 -12.93 -18.56 2.93
C VAL A 107 -12.36 -18.25 1.56
N THR A 108 -13.15 -17.58 0.74
CA THR A 108 -12.67 -17.12 -0.56
C THR A 108 -11.93 -15.79 -0.44
N LYS A 109 -11.06 -15.51 -1.42
CA LYS A 109 -10.37 -14.22 -1.53
C LYS A 109 -11.36 -13.04 -1.55
N ARG A 110 -12.54 -13.22 -2.15
CA ARG A 110 -13.61 -12.21 -2.23
C ARG A 110 -14.13 -11.83 -0.84
N MET A 111 -14.29 -12.79 0.06
CA MET A 111 -14.74 -12.54 1.43
C MET A 111 -13.70 -11.73 2.22
N ILE A 112 -12.41 -11.99 1.99
CA ILE A 112 -11.33 -11.24 2.62
C ILE A 112 -11.30 -9.78 2.15
N TYR A 113 -11.54 -9.53 0.85
CA TYR A 113 -11.68 -8.17 0.34
C TYR A 113 -12.93 -7.46 0.88
N ALA A 114 -14.07 -8.15 0.95
CA ALA A 114 -15.29 -7.59 1.52
C ALA A 114 -15.10 -7.18 2.99
N ALA A 115 -14.41 -7.99 3.79
CA ALA A 115 -14.09 -7.65 5.18
C ALA A 115 -13.21 -6.38 5.29
N ARG A 116 -12.23 -6.19 4.39
CA ARG A 116 -11.41 -4.96 4.36
C ARG A 116 -12.20 -3.73 3.94
N GLN A 117 -13.10 -3.89 2.97
CA GLN A 117 -13.93 -2.79 2.49
C GLN A 117 -14.89 -2.31 3.58
N LEU A 118 -15.49 -3.25 4.30
CA LEU A 118 -16.36 -2.98 5.44
C LEU A 118 -15.66 -2.17 6.55
N CYS A 119 -14.39 -2.45 6.87
CA CYS A 119 -13.62 -1.64 7.81
C CYS A 119 -13.43 -0.20 7.33
N ARG A 120 -13.08 -0.01 6.05
CA ARG A 120 -12.89 1.32 5.47
C ARG A 120 -14.18 2.13 5.43
N GLU A 121 -15.30 1.47 5.13
CA GLU A 121 -16.61 2.11 5.12
C GLU A 121 -17.01 2.57 6.52
N ALA A 122 -16.69 1.78 7.56
CA ALA A 122 -16.92 2.17 8.96
C ALA A 122 -16.03 3.35 9.39
N ASP A 123 -14.74 3.31 9.07
CA ASP A 123 -13.80 4.40 9.41
C ASP A 123 -14.23 5.74 8.76
N ASN A 124 -14.78 5.72 7.54
CA ASN A 124 -15.28 6.94 6.88
C ASN A 124 -16.59 7.48 7.49
N VAL A 125 -17.40 6.65 8.15
CA VAL A 125 -18.64 7.09 8.79
C VAL A 125 -18.32 7.80 10.11
N ASP A 126 -17.37 7.26 10.88
CA ASP A 126 -16.93 7.87 12.14
C ASP A 126 -16.24 9.24 11.93
N GLU A 127 -15.57 9.46 10.78
CA GLU A 127 -14.98 10.77 10.42
C GLU A 127 -16.03 11.83 10.06
N GLN A 128 -17.19 11.46 9.51
CA GLN A 128 -18.23 12.42 9.10
C GLN A 128 -19.09 12.90 10.28
N ASP A 129 -19.25 12.07 11.31
CA ASP A 129 -19.98 12.44 12.53
C ASP A 129 -19.14 13.31 13.48
N ALA A 130 -17.81 13.32 13.34
CA ALA A 130 -16.90 14.12 14.17
C ALA A 130 -16.81 15.61 13.78
N ASP A 131 -17.24 15.97 12.56
CA ASP A 131 -17.19 17.35 12.02
C ASP A 131 -18.55 18.09 12.14
N SER A 132 -19.53 17.52 12.84
CA SER A 132 -20.91 18.05 12.92
C SER A 132 -21.32 18.73 14.24
N ASP A 133 -20.38 18.99 15.17
CA ASP A 133 -20.63 19.68 16.44
C ASP A 133 -20.05 21.12 16.51
#